data_AF-A0A3D2RYQ1-F1
#
_entry.id   AF-A0A3D2RYQ1-F1
#
_cell.length_a   1.000
_cell.length_b   1.000
_cell.length_c   1.000
_cell.angle_alpha   90.00
_cell.angle_beta   90.00
_cell.angle_gamma   90.00
#
_symmetry.space_group_name_H-M   'P 1'
#
loop_
_entity.id
_entity.type
_entity.pdbx_description
1 polymer ?
#
loop_
_entity_poly.entity_id
_entity_poly.type
_entity_poly.pdbx_seq_one_letter_code
_entity_poly.pdbx_strand_id
1 'polypeptide(L)'
;MRRVTSPGAFGKQKEEAYSRAILDAALYVNNNPRPFYFLWLIHDQLPDVPIWQIDKDKGQAIASIVSCAGDWFGATGYDTADADLFITEDLESGRLPAVLADERPCVLVGHWPCFYVNDEIGFQVLKTVKQRLDTYDPDGTRTLWMKNSEIGHYWMARRLSNIQLVPNDRQAEQIIQIETQFPTTNFTLSTDTVANRIQVNGLDLKQVQSRRNFRSGTYLTEAGKTYLAFELNQGQTTISLLQ
;
A
#
# COMPACT_ATOMS: atom_id res chain seq x y z
N MET A 1 2.92 -18.80 2.71
CA MET A 1 3.17 -18.57 4.15
C MET A 1 2.49 -17.28 4.53
N ARG A 2 1.62 -17.38 5.54
CA ARG A 2 1.00 -16.24 6.20
C ARG A 2 2.14 -15.53 6.96
N ARG A 3 2.35 -14.24 6.69
CA ARG A 3 3.12 -13.23 7.45
C ARG A 3 3.99 -13.73 8.62
N VAL A 4 5.24 -13.26 8.70
CA VAL A 4 6.03 -13.34 9.95
C VAL A 4 5.82 -12.06 10.77
N THR A 5 5.31 -12.20 11.99
CA THR A 5 5.34 -11.15 13.02
C THR A 5 6.47 -11.46 13.97
N SER A 6 7.31 -10.47 14.31
CA SER A 6 8.42 -10.68 15.23
C SER A 6 8.05 -10.35 16.68
N PRO A 7 7.87 -11.35 17.56
CA PRO A 7 7.60 -11.07 18.97
C PRO A 7 8.80 -10.36 19.61
N GLY A 8 8.55 -9.34 20.43
CA GLY A 8 9.60 -8.59 21.12
C GLY A 8 10.60 -7.88 20.20
N ALA A 9 10.22 -7.60 18.96
CA ALA A 9 11.09 -7.04 17.93
C ALA A 9 12.38 -7.86 17.68
N PHE A 10 12.29 -9.19 17.80
CA PHE A 10 13.40 -10.08 17.47
C PHE A 10 13.91 -9.82 16.04
N GLY A 11 15.22 -9.72 15.86
CA GLY A 11 15.83 -9.38 14.57
C GLY A 11 15.97 -7.87 14.29
N LYS A 12 15.45 -6.97 15.14
CA LYS A 12 15.59 -5.50 14.97
C LYS A 12 17.03 -5.02 14.80
N GLN A 13 17.98 -5.60 15.54
CA GLN A 13 19.41 -5.24 15.43
C GLN A 13 20.10 -5.83 14.19
N LYS A 14 19.46 -6.77 13.49
CA LYS A 14 20.01 -7.51 12.34
C LYS A 14 18.93 -7.70 11.26
N GLU A 15 18.19 -6.63 10.94
CA GLU A 15 17.01 -6.70 10.06
C GLU A 15 17.34 -7.27 8.67
N GLU A 16 18.52 -6.95 8.14
CA GLU A 16 18.97 -7.52 6.85
C GLU A 16 19.04 -9.05 6.90
N ALA A 17 19.75 -9.62 7.86
CA ALA A 17 19.84 -11.08 8.03
C ALA A 17 18.47 -11.70 8.35
N TYR A 18 17.66 -11.01 9.16
CA TYR A 18 16.30 -11.44 9.49
C TYR A 18 15.42 -11.51 8.23
N SER A 19 15.47 -10.47 7.37
CA SER A 19 14.72 -10.41 6.12
C SER A 19 15.15 -11.51 5.13
N ARG A 20 16.46 -11.81 5.07
CA ARG A 20 17.00 -12.94 4.27
C ARG A 20 16.44 -14.27 4.75
N ALA A 21 16.51 -14.54 6.06
CA ALA A 21 16.01 -15.78 6.63
C ALA A 21 14.51 -15.99 6.36
N ILE A 22 13.70 -14.93 6.44
CA ILE A 22 12.27 -15.01 6.12
C ILE A 22 12.04 -15.28 4.63
N LEU A 23 12.79 -14.61 3.74
CA LEU A 23 12.67 -14.84 2.31
C LEU A 23 13.02 -16.29 1.96
N ASP A 24 14.14 -16.80 2.46
CA ASP A 24 14.58 -18.16 2.21
C ASP A 24 13.55 -19.18 2.74
N ALA A 25 13.01 -18.96 3.94
CA ALA A 25 11.95 -19.81 4.50
C ALA A 25 10.65 -19.74 3.67
N ALA A 26 10.26 -18.55 3.19
CA ALA A 26 9.06 -18.38 2.38
C ALA A 26 9.20 -19.06 1.01
N LEU A 27 10.37 -18.98 0.40
CA LEU A 27 10.70 -19.70 -0.82
C LEU A 27 10.67 -21.22 -0.59
N TYR A 28 11.32 -21.70 0.47
CA TYR A 28 11.41 -23.13 0.77
C TYR A 28 10.06 -23.77 1.09
N VAL A 29 9.25 -23.14 1.94
CA VAL A 29 8.03 -23.76 2.49
C VAL A 29 6.85 -23.68 1.51
N ASN A 30 6.76 -22.62 0.71
CA ASN A 30 5.57 -22.35 -0.09
C ASN A 30 5.85 -21.61 -1.40
N ASN A 31 7.12 -21.53 -1.81
CA ASN A 31 7.53 -20.88 -3.05
C ASN A 31 6.97 -19.46 -3.22
N ASN A 32 6.90 -18.68 -2.13
CA ASN A 32 6.48 -17.29 -2.20
C ASN A 32 7.70 -16.38 -2.41
N PRO A 33 7.88 -15.81 -3.61
CA PRO A 33 9.01 -14.94 -3.92
C PRO A 33 8.89 -13.53 -3.34
N ARG A 34 7.68 -13.14 -2.89
CA ARG A 34 7.35 -11.78 -2.44
C ARG A 34 6.66 -11.80 -1.08
N PRO A 35 7.32 -12.33 -0.02
CA PRO A 35 6.78 -12.29 1.32
C PRO A 35 6.84 -10.88 1.91
N PHE A 36 6.26 -10.74 3.10
CA PHE A 36 6.36 -9.56 3.92
C PHE A 36 6.47 -9.95 5.39
N TYR A 37 6.98 -9.05 6.22
CA TYR A 37 7.07 -9.22 7.66
C TYR A 37 6.67 -7.95 8.39
N PHE A 38 6.48 -8.07 9.69
CA PHE A 38 6.18 -6.97 10.58
C PHE A 38 7.15 -6.97 11.76
N LEU A 39 7.90 -5.88 11.90
CA LEU A 39 8.96 -5.73 12.89
C LEU A 39 8.88 -4.39 13.65
N TRP A 40 8.43 -3.34 12.97
CA TRP A 40 8.52 -1.98 13.46
C TRP A 40 7.15 -1.38 13.79
N LEU A 41 7.05 -0.78 14.98
CA LEU A 41 6.03 0.18 15.34
C LEU A 41 6.70 1.55 15.40
N ILE A 42 6.31 2.45 14.50
CA ILE A 42 6.91 3.78 14.39
C ILE A 42 5.78 4.81 14.33
N HIS A 43 5.66 5.62 15.37
CA HIS A 43 4.56 6.58 15.53
C HIS A 43 5.01 8.04 15.61
N ASP A 44 6.32 8.29 15.58
CA ASP A 44 6.96 9.60 15.66
C ASP A 44 7.46 10.14 14.30
N GLN A 45 7.43 9.32 13.25
CA GLN A 45 7.78 9.71 11.87
C GLN A 45 6.85 9.05 10.85
N LEU A 46 6.69 9.62 9.66
CA LEU A 46 5.84 9.06 8.60
C LEU A 46 6.29 7.62 8.23
N PRO A 47 5.34 6.68 8.07
CA PRO A 47 5.68 5.28 7.81
C PRO A 47 6.20 5.13 6.37
N ASP A 48 7.18 4.26 6.20
CA ASP A 48 7.62 3.78 4.90
C ASP A 48 7.45 2.25 4.79
N VAL A 49 7.64 1.71 3.60
CA VAL A 49 7.68 0.26 3.37
C VAL A 49 9.03 -0.14 2.78
N PRO A 50 10.04 -0.40 3.64
CA PRO A 50 11.34 -0.88 3.21
C PRO A 50 11.24 -2.18 2.43
N ILE A 51 12.02 -2.29 1.35
CA ILE A 51 12.12 -3.49 0.53
C ILE A 51 13.55 -4.03 0.61
N TRP A 52 13.68 -5.29 1.00
CA TRP A 52 14.96 -5.97 1.21
C TRP A 52 15.14 -7.13 0.24
N GLN A 53 16.40 -7.60 0.14
CA GLN A 53 16.79 -8.82 -0.59
C GLN A 53 16.30 -8.83 -2.04
N ILE A 54 16.44 -7.69 -2.71
CA ILE A 54 15.94 -7.48 -4.08
C ILE A 54 16.76 -8.30 -5.08
N ASP A 55 16.10 -9.20 -5.78
CA ASP A 55 16.57 -9.86 -6.99
C ASP A 55 15.51 -9.60 -8.08
N LYS A 56 15.76 -8.57 -8.91
CA LYS A 56 14.81 -8.14 -9.94
C LYS A 56 14.58 -9.22 -10.98
N ASP A 57 15.62 -9.94 -11.38
CA ASP A 57 15.55 -10.94 -12.45
C ASP A 57 14.64 -12.10 -12.05
N LYS A 58 14.72 -12.55 -10.79
CA LYS A 58 13.86 -13.60 -10.24
C LYS A 58 12.51 -13.09 -9.72
N GLY A 59 12.26 -11.79 -9.71
CA GLY A 59 11.06 -11.19 -9.11
C GLY A 59 10.93 -11.47 -7.62
N GLN A 60 12.07 -11.55 -6.92
CA GLN A 60 12.15 -11.85 -5.49
C GLN A 60 12.50 -10.59 -4.71
N ALA A 61 11.75 -10.34 -3.64
CA ALA A 61 12.02 -9.29 -2.67
C ALA A 61 11.17 -9.52 -1.43
N ILE A 62 11.49 -8.87 -0.32
CA ILE A 62 10.69 -8.95 0.90
C ILE A 62 10.37 -7.54 1.44
N ALA A 63 9.10 -7.29 1.76
CA ALA A 63 8.65 -6.02 2.30
C ALA A 63 8.62 -6.02 3.84
N SER A 64 9.14 -4.96 4.44
CA SER A 64 8.97 -4.64 5.87
C SER A 64 7.72 -3.77 6.01
N ILE A 65 6.67 -4.33 6.62
CA ILE A 65 5.44 -3.60 6.92
C ILE A 65 5.60 -2.94 8.29
N VAL A 66 5.52 -1.62 8.31
CA VAL A 66 5.72 -0.78 9.49
C VAL A 66 4.37 -0.26 9.96
N SER A 67 4.07 -0.42 11.25
CA SER A 67 2.90 0.25 11.82
C SER A 67 3.18 1.74 11.98
N CYS A 68 2.19 2.54 11.65
CA CYS A 68 2.23 3.99 11.80
C CYS A 68 1.80 4.47 13.19
N ALA A 69 1.32 3.58 14.05
CA ALA A 69 0.77 3.89 15.36
C ALA A 69 1.49 3.07 16.44
N GLY A 70 1.38 3.51 17.69
CA GLY A 70 1.75 2.69 18.84
C GLY A 70 0.72 1.59 19.09
N ASP A 71 1.00 0.75 20.08
CA ASP A 71 0.09 -0.30 20.53
C ASP A 71 -1.02 0.28 21.44
N TRP A 72 -1.79 1.22 20.88
CA TRP A 72 -2.72 2.08 21.62
C TRP A 72 -4.12 1.51 21.78
N PHE A 73 -4.34 0.26 21.36
CA PHE A 73 -5.55 -0.48 21.70
C PHE A 73 -5.51 -1.11 23.10
N GLY A 74 -4.50 -0.77 23.92
CA GLY A 74 -4.34 -1.27 25.28
C GLY A 74 -3.31 -2.40 25.41
N ALA A 75 -2.44 -2.61 24.41
CA ALA A 75 -1.29 -3.52 24.34
C ALA A 75 -1.43 -4.91 25.01
N THR A 76 -1.36 -4.97 26.34
CA THR A 76 -1.52 -6.19 27.14
C THR A 76 -2.98 -6.61 27.38
N GLY A 77 -3.93 -5.71 27.11
CA GLY A 77 -5.35 -5.81 27.42
C GLY A 77 -5.75 -5.20 28.77
N TYR A 78 -4.78 -4.75 29.56
CA TYR A 78 -5.03 -4.02 30.81
C TYR A 78 -4.54 -2.57 30.75
N ASP A 79 -3.84 -2.20 29.68
CA ASP A 79 -3.38 -0.84 29.49
C ASP A 79 -4.52 0.05 28.99
N THR A 80 -4.36 1.36 29.17
CA THR A 80 -5.30 2.35 28.65
C THR A 80 -5.33 2.31 27.12
N ALA A 81 -6.53 2.40 26.56
CA ALA A 81 -6.74 2.55 25.12
C ALA A 81 -7.49 3.87 24.85
N ASP A 82 -7.08 4.58 23.80
CA ASP A 82 -7.61 5.90 23.48
C ASP A 82 -7.69 6.08 21.95
N ALA A 83 -8.88 6.43 21.47
CA ALA A 83 -9.13 6.67 20.05
C ALA A 83 -8.47 7.96 19.57
N ASP A 84 -8.29 8.96 20.43
CA ASP A 84 -7.75 10.28 20.10
C ASP A 84 -6.25 10.20 19.75
N LEU A 85 -5.54 9.19 20.25
CA LEU A 85 -4.17 8.91 19.82
C LEU A 85 -4.10 8.56 18.32
N PHE A 86 -5.13 7.88 17.81
CA PHE A 86 -5.23 7.58 16.38
C PHE A 86 -5.81 8.76 15.61
N ILE A 87 -7.01 9.19 15.94
CA ILE A 87 -7.72 10.26 15.23
C ILE A 87 -8.71 10.90 16.19
N THR A 88 -8.62 12.21 16.43
CA THR A 88 -9.54 12.94 17.33
C THR A 88 -10.95 13.05 16.76
N GLU A 89 -11.91 13.41 17.61
CA GLU A 89 -13.33 13.54 17.21
C GLU A 89 -13.55 14.59 16.11
N ASP A 90 -12.80 15.68 16.13
CA ASP A 90 -12.79 16.71 15.08
C ASP A 90 -12.09 16.27 13.78
N LEU A 91 -11.44 15.09 13.78
CA LEU A 91 -10.70 14.49 12.67
C LEU A 91 -9.42 15.25 12.27
N GLU A 92 -9.03 16.29 13.01
CA GLU A 92 -7.91 17.17 12.65
C GLU A 92 -6.57 16.69 13.22
N SER A 93 -6.60 15.91 14.32
CA SER A 93 -5.40 15.53 15.06
C SER A 93 -5.38 14.04 15.43
N GLY A 94 -4.40 13.65 16.23
CA GLY A 94 -3.96 12.27 16.38
C GLY A 94 -2.97 11.87 15.27
N ARG A 95 -2.69 10.58 15.17
CA ARG A 95 -1.66 10.08 14.26
C ARG A 95 -2.11 9.94 12.81
N LEU A 96 -3.35 9.53 12.56
CA LEU A 96 -3.80 9.08 11.25
C LEU A 96 -3.98 10.24 10.24
N PRO A 97 -4.52 11.43 10.60
CA PRO A 97 -4.72 12.50 9.63
C PRO A 97 -3.46 12.90 8.88
N ALA A 98 -2.33 13.05 9.58
CA ALA A 98 -1.04 13.38 8.96
C ALA A 98 -0.51 12.28 8.02
N VAL A 99 -0.71 11.00 8.37
CA VAL A 99 -0.28 9.85 7.54
C VAL A 99 -1.13 9.76 6.28
N LEU A 100 -2.44 9.96 6.41
CA LEU A 100 -3.39 9.92 5.30
C LEU A 100 -3.21 11.12 4.35
N ALA A 101 -2.92 12.31 4.88
CA ALA A 101 -2.63 13.49 4.07
C ALA A 101 -1.36 13.34 3.21
N ASP A 102 -0.37 12.56 3.68
CA ASP A 102 0.85 12.22 2.91
C ASP A 102 0.66 10.99 1.99
N GLU A 103 -0.57 10.44 1.90
CA GLU A 103 -0.91 9.26 1.09
C GLU A 103 -0.04 8.02 1.43
N ARG A 104 0.28 7.84 2.72
CA ARG A 104 1.11 6.71 3.21
C ARG A 104 0.28 5.56 3.78
N PRO A 105 0.83 4.33 3.80
CA PRO A 105 0.17 3.19 4.42
C PRO A 105 -0.10 3.42 5.92
N CYS A 106 -1.38 3.39 6.29
CA CYS A 106 -1.84 3.58 7.65
C CYS A 106 -2.08 2.21 8.32
N VAL A 107 -1.00 1.53 8.75
CA VAL A 107 -1.09 0.21 9.39
C VAL A 107 -1.24 0.36 10.90
N LEU A 108 -2.36 -0.11 11.44
CA LEU A 108 -2.64 -0.15 12.88
C LEU A 108 -2.30 -1.52 13.46
N VAL A 109 -1.88 -1.55 14.72
CA VAL A 109 -1.46 -2.76 15.42
C VAL A 109 -2.25 -2.92 16.70
N GLY A 110 -2.68 -4.15 16.98
CA GLY A 110 -3.28 -4.55 18.23
C GLY A 110 -3.10 -6.04 18.43
N HIS A 111 -3.21 -6.47 19.68
CA HIS A 111 -3.04 -7.86 20.09
C HIS A 111 -4.39 -8.47 20.43
N TRP A 112 -4.54 -9.79 20.28
CA TRP A 112 -5.81 -10.42 20.60
C TRP A 112 -6.30 -10.15 22.04
N PRO A 113 -5.45 -10.04 23.10
CA PRO A 113 -5.97 -9.74 24.44
C PRO A 113 -6.64 -8.38 24.49
N CYS A 114 -6.07 -7.36 23.84
CA CYS A 114 -6.58 -5.99 23.91
C CYS A 114 -7.97 -5.82 23.29
N PHE A 115 -8.40 -6.76 22.43
CA PHE A 115 -9.73 -6.74 21.84
C PHE A 115 -10.78 -7.55 22.60
N TYR A 116 -10.37 -8.54 23.41
CA TYR A 116 -11.30 -9.52 24.00
C TYR A 116 -11.32 -9.52 25.53
N VAL A 117 -10.30 -8.99 26.19
CA VAL A 117 -10.28 -8.87 27.66
C VAL A 117 -10.75 -7.49 28.10
N ASN A 118 -11.03 -7.34 29.40
CA ASN A 118 -11.34 -6.06 30.04
C ASN A 118 -12.45 -5.28 29.31
N ASP A 119 -13.64 -5.87 29.26
CA ASP A 119 -14.85 -5.31 28.62
C ASP A 119 -14.68 -4.91 27.15
N GLU A 120 -13.72 -5.56 26.45
CA GLU A 120 -13.43 -5.34 25.03
C GLU A 120 -13.07 -3.87 24.71
N ILE A 121 -12.46 -3.15 25.67
CA ILE A 121 -12.16 -1.72 25.53
C ILE A 121 -11.40 -1.42 24.22
N GLY A 122 -10.37 -2.20 23.88
CA GLY A 122 -9.62 -1.99 22.64
C GLY A 122 -10.47 -2.21 21.38
N PHE A 123 -11.50 -3.06 21.44
CA PHE A 123 -12.45 -3.24 20.34
C PHE A 123 -13.43 -2.06 20.22
N GLN A 124 -13.85 -1.47 21.34
CA GLN A 124 -14.65 -0.24 21.32
C GLN A 124 -13.85 0.95 20.77
N VAL A 125 -12.56 1.06 21.13
CA VAL A 125 -11.64 2.04 20.55
C VAL A 125 -11.50 1.81 19.05
N LEU A 126 -11.31 0.56 18.59
CA LEU A 126 -11.25 0.24 17.16
C LEU A 126 -12.53 0.65 16.41
N LYS A 127 -13.72 0.42 16.98
CA LYS A 127 -14.99 0.88 16.40
C LYS A 127 -15.04 2.40 16.27
N THR A 128 -14.60 3.12 17.30
CA THR A 128 -14.55 4.59 17.30
C THR A 128 -13.60 5.11 16.23
N VAL A 129 -12.39 4.55 16.14
CA VAL A 129 -11.41 4.89 15.09
C VAL A 129 -11.97 4.60 13.70
N LYS A 130 -12.65 3.46 13.50
CA LYS A 130 -13.29 3.12 12.23
C LYS A 130 -14.39 4.11 11.85
N GLN A 131 -15.26 4.48 12.79
CA GLN A 131 -16.32 5.48 12.56
C GLN A 131 -15.74 6.85 12.18
N ARG A 132 -14.67 7.28 12.85
CA ARG A 132 -13.97 8.52 12.53
C ARG A 132 -13.31 8.48 11.16
N LEU A 133 -12.69 7.35 10.78
CA LEU A 133 -12.16 7.14 9.42
C LEU A 133 -13.25 7.18 8.34
N ASP A 134 -14.41 6.59 8.61
CA ASP A 134 -15.57 6.65 7.69
C ASP A 134 -16.10 8.09 7.56
N THR A 135 -16.03 8.89 8.63
CA THR A 135 -16.40 10.31 8.61
C THR A 135 -15.35 11.16 7.90
N TYR A 136 -14.07 10.79 8.03
CA TYR A 136 -12.94 11.47 7.37
C TYR A 136 -12.94 11.26 5.85
N ASP A 137 -13.37 10.10 5.37
CA ASP A 137 -13.45 9.76 3.95
C ASP A 137 -14.79 9.10 3.58
N PRO A 138 -15.90 9.86 3.62
CA PRO A 138 -17.26 9.31 3.45
C PRO A 138 -17.52 8.75 2.05
N ASP A 139 -16.75 9.19 1.05
CA ASP A 139 -16.86 8.76 -0.34
C ASP A 139 -15.82 7.71 -0.75
N GLY A 140 -14.93 7.29 0.17
CA GLY A 140 -13.90 6.28 -0.10
C GLY A 140 -12.89 6.72 -1.18
N THR A 141 -12.59 8.01 -1.25
CA THR A 141 -11.72 8.59 -2.29
C THR A 141 -10.29 8.83 -1.81
N ARG A 142 -10.05 8.76 -0.50
CA ARG A 142 -8.76 9.01 0.15
C ARG A 142 -8.14 7.76 0.75
N THR A 143 -8.97 6.77 1.10
CA THR A 143 -8.56 5.58 1.83
C THR A 143 -8.94 4.30 1.09
N LEU A 144 -8.09 3.29 1.21
CA LEU A 144 -8.32 1.95 0.67
C LEU A 144 -7.89 0.92 1.71
N TRP A 145 -8.81 0.02 2.08
CA TRP A 145 -8.49 -1.11 2.95
C TRP A 145 -7.73 -2.18 2.16
N MET A 146 -6.51 -2.45 2.59
CA MET A 146 -5.61 -3.41 1.94
C MET A 146 -5.09 -4.42 2.95
N LYS A 147 -4.82 -5.63 2.48
CA LYS A 147 -3.99 -6.59 3.20
C LYS A 147 -2.56 -6.07 3.24
N ASN A 148 -1.83 -6.41 4.30
CA ASN A 148 -0.39 -6.11 4.40
C ASN A 148 0.43 -6.65 3.21
N SER A 149 0.04 -7.80 2.65
CA SER A 149 0.67 -8.32 1.42
C SER A 149 0.43 -7.42 0.22
N GLU A 150 -0.77 -6.87 0.07
CA GLU A 150 -1.13 -5.99 -1.05
C GLU A 150 -0.35 -4.68 -0.96
N ILE A 151 -0.19 -4.12 0.24
CA ILE A 151 0.69 -2.96 0.49
C ILE A 151 2.12 -3.29 0.07
N GLY A 152 2.66 -4.43 0.51
CA GLY A 152 4.02 -4.86 0.16
C GLY A 152 4.22 -5.05 -1.35
N HIS A 153 3.28 -5.72 -2.02
CA HIS A 153 3.33 -5.97 -3.46
C HIS A 153 3.23 -4.67 -4.27
N TYR A 154 2.33 -3.76 -3.88
CA TYR A 154 2.21 -2.46 -4.51
C TYR A 154 3.51 -1.66 -4.41
N TRP A 155 4.17 -1.67 -3.24
CA TRP A 155 5.45 -0.99 -3.06
C TRP A 155 6.60 -1.60 -3.84
N MET A 156 6.66 -2.92 -3.94
CA MET A 156 7.62 -3.60 -4.80
C MET A 156 7.41 -3.20 -6.26
N ALA A 157 6.17 -3.27 -6.76
CA ALA A 157 5.82 -2.84 -8.11
C ALA A 157 6.21 -1.38 -8.36
N ARG A 158 5.83 -0.46 -7.45
CA ARG A 158 6.11 0.98 -7.57
C ARG A 158 7.61 1.28 -7.63
N ARG A 159 8.44 0.60 -6.85
CA ARG A 159 9.88 0.90 -6.73
C ARG A 159 10.74 0.13 -7.73
N LEU A 160 10.32 -1.07 -8.12
CA LEU A 160 11.19 -2.02 -8.82
C LEU A 160 10.85 -2.18 -10.30
N SER A 161 9.66 -1.77 -10.74
CA SER A 161 9.29 -1.74 -12.16
C SER A 161 10.09 -0.70 -12.92
N ASN A 162 10.49 -1.02 -14.15
CA ASN A 162 11.13 -0.11 -15.07
C ASN A 162 10.05 0.57 -15.93
N ILE A 163 9.97 1.90 -15.89
CA ILE A 163 8.95 2.67 -16.63
C ILE A 163 9.68 3.59 -17.59
N GLN A 164 9.37 3.50 -18.89
CA GLN A 164 10.04 4.26 -19.93
C GLN A 164 9.05 4.78 -20.97
N LEU A 165 9.30 5.99 -21.47
CA LEU A 165 8.64 6.50 -22.67
C LEU A 165 9.34 5.92 -23.89
N VAL A 166 8.57 5.40 -24.83
CA VAL A 166 9.09 4.83 -26.07
C VAL A 166 8.85 5.82 -27.21
N PRO A 167 9.86 6.09 -28.06
CA PRO A 167 9.69 6.91 -29.25
C PRO A 167 8.59 6.35 -30.15
N ASN A 168 7.73 7.25 -30.64
CA ASN A 168 6.68 6.92 -31.60
C ASN A 168 6.65 8.03 -32.66
N ASP A 169 6.55 7.66 -33.93
CA ASP A 169 6.52 8.61 -35.05
C ASP A 169 5.18 9.36 -35.14
N ARG A 170 4.16 8.89 -34.41
CA ARG A 170 2.85 9.52 -34.32
C ARG A 170 2.85 10.64 -33.27
N GLN A 171 2.84 11.88 -33.74
CA GLN A 171 2.86 13.07 -32.88
C GLN A 171 1.73 13.13 -31.83
N ALA A 172 0.58 12.50 -32.09
CA ALA A 172 -0.58 12.49 -31.20
C ALA A 172 -0.68 11.25 -30.28
N GLU A 173 0.32 10.36 -30.29
CA GLU A 173 0.30 9.13 -29.50
C GLU A 173 1.60 8.95 -28.71
N GLN A 174 1.50 8.95 -27.38
CA GLN A 174 2.63 8.61 -26.51
C GLN A 174 2.53 7.16 -26.06
N ILE A 175 3.65 6.45 -26.10
CA ILE A 175 3.76 5.06 -25.66
C ILE A 175 4.60 5.01 -24.38
N ILE A 176 4.05 4.44 -23.31
CA ILE A 176 4.77 4.11 -22.09
C ILE A 176 4.92 2.60 -22.04
N GLN A 177 6.13 2.12 -21.78
CA GLN A 177 6.39 0.71 -21.49
C GLN A 177 6.77 0.55 -20.02
N ILE A 178 6.15 -0.44 -19.39
CA ILE A 178 6.46 -0.86 -18.03
C ILE A 178 6.94 -2.31 -18.09
N GLU A 179 8.14 -2.56 -17.61
CA GLU A 179 8.68 -3.91 -17.46
C GLU A 179 8.82 -4.24 -15.97
N THR A 180 8.27 -5.36 -15.53
CA THR A 180 8.31 -5.74 -14.12
C THR A 180 8.27 -7.25 -13.88
N GLN A 181 8.93 -7.69 -12.82
CA GLN A 181 8.76 -9.03 -12.24
C GLN A 181 7.90 -9.02 -10.96
N PHE A 182 7.32 -7.85 -10.63
CA PHE A 182 6.57 -7.60 -9.40
C PHE A 182 5.13 -7.22 -9.76
N PRO A 183 4.25 -8.20 -10.01
CA PRO A 183 2.86 -7.92 -10.33
C PRO A 183 2.12 -7.34 -9.12
N THR A 184 1.16 -6.45 -9.39
CA THR A 184 0.25 -5.92 -8.38
C THR A 184 -1.10 -5.56 -8.99
N THR A 185 -2.13 -5.61 -8.15
CA THR A 185 -3.47 -5.15 -8.49
C THR A 185 -3.59 -3.65 -8.30
N ASN A 186 -4.51 -2.99 -9.01
CA ASN A 186 -4.78 -1.55 -8.87
C ASN A 186 -3.50 -0.68 -8.95
N PHE A 187 -2.56 -1.00 -9.84
CA PHE A 187 -1.40 -0.15 -10.05
C PHE A 187 -1.86 1.18 -10.66
N THR A 188 -1.39 2.29 -10.09
CA THR A 188 -1.74 3.62 -10.59
C THR A 188 -0.54 4.33 -11.19
N LEU A 189 -0.76 5.00 -12.32
CA LEU A 189 0.22 5.87 -12.97
C LEU A 189 -0.40 7.25 -13.18
N SER A 190 0.39 8.31 -13.04
CA SER A 190 -0.01 9.67 -13.40
C SER A 190 0.89 10.20 -14.51
N THR A 191 0.32 10.93 -15.45
CA THR A 191 1.03 11.61 -16.53
C THR A 191 0.51 13.04 -16.70
N ASP A 192 1.38 13.94 -17.15
CA ASP A 192 1.03 15.33 -17.47
C ASP A 192 0.38 15.46 -18.86
N THR A 193 0.24 14.35 -19.59
CA THR A 193 -0.48 14.29 -20.86
C THR A 193 -1.98 14.13 -20.63
N VAL A 194 -2.78 15.05 -21.17
CA VAL A 194 -4.23 14.89 -21.27
C VAL A 194 -4.53 13.99 -22.46
N ALA A 195 -4.98 12.76 -22.19
CA ALA A 195 -5.32 11.79 -23.22
C ALA A 195 -6.84 11.66 -23.36
N ASN A 196 -7.32 11.61 -24.60
CA ASN A 196 -8.71 11.37 -24.95
C ASN A 196 -9.05 9.87 -24.99
N ARG A 197 -8.05 9.02 -25.19
CA ARG A 197 -8.18 7.56 -25.17
C ARG A 197 -6.91 6.93 -24.64
N ILE A 198 -7.09 5.93 -23.78
CA ILE A 198 -5.97 5.20 -23.18
C ILE A 198 -6.18 3.72 -23.35
N GLN A 199 -5.14 3.05 -23.83
CA GLN A 199 -5.08 1.60 -23.91
C GLN A 199 -3.99 1.03 -23.03
N VAL A 200 -4.27 -0.08 -22.35
CA VAL A 200 -3.29 -0.90 -21.64
C VAL A 200 -3.27 -2.27 -22.32
N ASN A 201 -2.13 -2.65 -22.88
CA ASN A 201 -1.96 -3.86 -23.69
C ASN A 201 -3.01 -3.98 -24.82
N GLY A 202 -3.35 -2.85 -25.44
CA GLY A 202 -4.35 -2.75 -26.51
C GLY A 202 -5.81 -2.74 -26.04
N LEU A 203 -6.08 -2.87 -24.74
CA LEU A 203 -7.43 -2.80 -24.17
C LEU A 203 -7.75 -1.39 -23.69
N ASP A 204 -8.89 -0.85 -24.12
CA ASP A 204 -9.34 0.49 -23.71
C ASP A 204 -9.66 0.54 -22.21
N LEU A 205 -9.12 1.56 -21.54
CA LEU A 205 -9.56 1.93 -20.19
C LEU A 205 -10.85 2.75 -20.26
N LYS A 206 -11.73 2.56 -19.27
CA LYS A 206 -12.95 3.34 -19.15
C LYS A 206 -12.67 4.70 -18.51
N GLN A 207 -13.03 5.79 -19.17
CA GLN A 207 -12.98 7.12 -18.55
C GLN A 207 -13.99 7.21 -17.41
N VAL A 208 -13.57 7.77 -16.28
CA VAL A 208 -14.44 8.11 -15.15
C VAL A 208 -14.34 9.59 -14.83
N GLN A 209 -15.39 10.14 -14.23
CA GLN A 209 -15.54 11.57 -13.95
C GLN A 209 -15.20 11.95 -12.49
N SER A 210 -14.85 10.97 -11.64
CA SER A 210 -14.54 11.21 -10.23
C SER A 210 -13.63 10.14 -9.65
N ARG A 211 -12.84 10.53 -8.63
CA ARG A 211 -11.97 9.62 -7.87
C ARG A 211 -12.71 8.44 -7.25
N ARG A 212 -13.97 8.62 -6.86
CA ARG A 212 -14.82 7.55 -6.30
C ARG A 212 -15.01 6.36 -7.24
N ASN A 213 -14.96 6.60 -8.55
CA ASN A 213 -15.06 5.56 -9.56
C ASN A 213 -13.70 5.11 -10.11
N PHE A 214 -12.61 5.72 -9.64
CA PHE A 214 -11.26 5.42 -10.09
C PHE A 214 -10.76 4.12 -9.46
N ARG A 215 -10.59 3.11 -10.32
CA ARG A 215 -10.17 1.75 -9.97
C ARG A 215 -9.53 1.06 -11.18
N SER A 216 -8.94 -0.11 -10.99
CA SER A 216 -8.38 -0.89 -12.09
C SER A 216 -9.33 -1.01 -13.29
N GLY A 217 -8.80 -0.78 -14.49
CA GLY A 217 -9.57 -0.72 -15.74
C GLY A 217 -10.14 0.67 -16.08
N THR A 218 -9.76 1.72 -15.34
CA THR A 218 -10.29 3.07 -15.56
C THR A 218 -9.19 4.12 -15.64
N TYR A 219 -9.53 5.28 -16.19
CA TYR A 219 -8.70 6.47 -16.14
C TYR A 219 -9.52 7.72 -15.78
N LEU A 220 -8.86 8.69 -15.15
CA LEU A 220 -9.44 9.96 -14.70
C LEU A 220 -8.55 11.10 -15.18
N THR A 221 -9.15 12.15 -15.73
CA THR A 221 -8.45 13.40 -16.04
C THR A 221 -8.87 14.46 -15.03
N GLU A 222 -7.92 14.99 -14.27
CA GLU A 222 -8.17 15.98 -13.23
C GLU A 222 -6.96 16.94 -13.16
N ALA A 223 -7.24 18.25 -13.03
CA ALA A 223 -6.21 19.29 -12.87
C ALA A 223 -5.09 19.25 -13.93
N GLY A 224 -5.44 18.96 -15.19
CA GLY A 224 -4.48 18.90 -16.31
C GLY A 224 -3.60 17.65 -16.34
N LYS A 225 -3.88 16.66 -15.47
CA LYS A 225 -3.18 15.37 -15.43
C LYS A 225 -4.12 14.22 -15.78
N THR A 226 -3.56 13.14 -16.27
CA THR A 226 -4.27 11.88 -16.48
C THR A 226 -3.76 10.84 -15.50
N TYR A 227 -4.68 10.24 -14.77
CA TYR A 227 -4.45 9.14 -13.83
C TYR A 227 -5.01 7.87 -14.43
N LEU A 228 -4.23 6.80 -14.37
CA LEU A 228 -4.57 5.49 -14.91
C LEU A 228 -4.55 4.49 -13.78
N ALA A 229 -5.52 3.58 -13.73
CA ALA A 229 -5.50 2.45 -12.80
C ALA A 229 -5.69 1.15 -13.58
N PHE A 230 -4.80 0.19 -13.38
CA PHE A 230 -4.81 -1.08 -14.11
C PHE A 230 -4.13 -2.21 -13.32
N GLU A 231 -4.36 -3.45 -13.74
CA GLU A 231 -3.62 -4.61 -13.23
C GLU A 231 -2.24 -4.65 -13.86
N LEU A 232 -1.19 -4.60 -13.03
CA LEU A 232 0.18 -4.74 -13.50
C LEU A 232 0.58 -6.20 -13.40
N ASN A 233 0.66 -6.86 -14.56
CA ASN A 233 1.10 -8.25 -14.66
C ASN A 233 2.62 -8.34 -14.77
N GLN A 234 3.16 -9.54 -14.50
CA GLN A 234 4.56 -9.86 -14.73
C GLN A 234 4.89 -9.79 -16.22
N GLY A 235 6.06 -9.25 -16.55
CA GLY A 235 6.54 -9.03 -17.91
C GLY A 235 6.39 -7.58 -18.35
N GLN A 236 6.09 -7.40 -19.64
CA GLN A 236 5.94 -6.10 -20.27
C GLN A 236 4.47 -5.67 -20.33
N THR A 237 4.22 -4.41 -19.99
CA THR A 237 2.94 -3.72 -20.15
C THR A 237 3.14 -2.50 -21.03
N THR A 238 2.34 -2.37 -22.08
CA THR A 238 2.37 -1.24 -23.00
C THR A 238 1.14 -0.36 -22.77
N ILE A 239 1.35 0.93 -22.59
CA ILE A 239 0.30 1.92 -22.41
C ILE A 239 0.37 2.89 -23.59
N SER A 240 -0.73 3.02 -24.33
CA SER A 240 -0.89 4.03 -25.39
C SER A 240 -1.77 5.16 -24.88
N LEU A 241 -1.27 6.39 -24.96
CA LEU A 241 -1.96 7.63 -24.64
C LEU A 241 -2.24 8.37 -25.95
N LEU A 242 -3.49 8.37 -26.39
CA LEU A 242 -3.91 9.11 -27.58
C LEU A 242 -4.49 10.46 -27.16
N GLN A 243 -3.91 11.53 -27.69
CA GLN A 243 -4.36 12.91 -27.52
C GLN A 243 -5.51 13.26 -28.47
#